data_AF-A2EHZ1-F1
#
_entry.id   AF-A2EHZ1-F1
#
_cell.length_a   1.000
_cell.length_b   1.000
_cell.length_c   1.000
_cell.angle_alpha   90.00
_cell.angle_beta   90.00
_cell.angle_gamma   90.00
#
_symmetry.space_group_name_H-M   'P 1'
#
loop_
_entity.id
_entity.type
_entity.pdbx_description
1 polymer ?
#
loop_
_entity_poly.entity_id
_entity_poly.type
_entity_poly.pdbx_seq_one_letter_code
_entity_poly.pdbx_strand_id
1 'polypeptide(L)'
;MTAFQKMKDGLEFLKHAGTQEVFQVMNNFPQYPFFFLIEVLWSCHGVKKSISTKKSENDSMLNRILQLILCFLVSLVMTFAGRELSAQVFHKTSPISSKPILIPIFCGVYALMFLTPYDIFFKISSLLYYFTALFQGINEMRIFLRIIEWSKKKDFIYTNTSFGLYFGILIVEFKYIVELCMRKFYHGKRTSITTFWQITKNALIVFTYYIAINYGEISKENRNLKIPEILMGLAMGILNASAILSD
;
A
#
# COMPACT_ATOMS: atom_id res chain seq x y z
N MET A 1 -10.31 -33.80 -10.99
CA MET A 1 -10.27 -32.93 -9.79
C MET A 1 -10.37 -31.48 -10.25
N THR A 2 -11.45 -30.77 -9.94
CA THR A 2 -11.66 -29.38 -10.39
C THR A 2 -10.70 -28.42 -9.66
N ALA A 3 -10.37 -27.27 -10.27
CA ALA A 3 -9.51 -26.25 -9.65
C ALA A 3 -10.06 -25.78 -8.29
N PHE A 4 -11.39 -25.74 -8.16
CA PHE A 4 -12.09 -25.45 -6.91
C PHE A 4 -11.78 -26.47 -5.80
N GLN A 5 -11.75 -27.76 -6.14
CA GLN A 5 -11.41 -28.82 -5.18
C GLN A 5 -9.97 -28.68 -4.67
N LYS A 6 -9.01 -28.43 -5.58
CA LYS A 6 -7.61 -28.18 -5.20
C LYS A 6 -7.44 -26.94 -4.31
N MET A 7 -8.21 -25.89 -4.57
CA MET A 7 -8.22 -24.68 -3.74
C MET A 7 -8.79 -24.97 -2.34
N LYS A 8 -9.86 -25.77 -2.27
CA LYS A 8 -10.48 -26.18 -1.00
C LYS A 8 -9.52 -27.04 -0.17
N ASP A 9 -8.88 -28.03 -0.78
CA ASP A 9 -7.94 -28.91 -0.09
C ASP A 9 -6.68 -28.14 0.37
N GLY A 10 -6.21 -27.18 -0.43
CA GLY A 10 -5.13 -26.27 -0.03
C GLY A 10 -5.52 -25.36 1.16
N LEU A 11 -6.76 -24.89 1.20
CA LEU A 11 -7.29 -24.10 2.33
C LEU A 11 -7.43 -24.95 3.60
N GLU A 12 -7.85 -26.22 3.49
CA GLU A 12 -7.90 -27.15 4.64
C GLU A 12 -6.50 -27.49 5.15
N PHE A 13 -5.53 -27.72 4.26
CA PHE A 13 -4.13 -27.88 4.65
C PHE A 13 -3.60 -26.66 5.42
N LEU A 14 -3.90 -25.45 4.93
CA LEU A 14 -3.55 -24.20 5.62
C LEU A 14 -4.34 -23.97 6.91
N LYS A 15 -5.47 -24.66 7.14
CA LYS A 15 -6.12 -24.65 8.46
C LYS A 15 -5.37 -25.51 9.47
N HIS A 16 -4.78 -26.63 9.05
CA HIS A 16 -4.17 -27.60 9.96
C HIS A 16 -2.66 -27.40 10.20
N ALA A 17 -1.94 -26.72 9.30
CA ALA A 17 -0.48 -26.60 9.35
C ALA A 17 0.08 -25.47 10.26
N GLY A 18 -0.66 -24.99 11.28
CA GLY A 18 -0.23 -23.86 12.13
C GLY A 18 -0.23 -22.48 11.44
N THR A 19 -0.57 -22.45 10.15
CA THR A 19 -0.69 -21.23 9.34
C THR A 19 -1.80 -20.30 9.83
N GLN A 20 -2.82 -20.81 10.54
CA GLN A 20 -3.84 -19.96 11.17
C GLN A 20 -3.23 -18.96 12.18
N GLU A 21 -2.27 -19.40 12.98
CA GLU A 21 -1.63 -18.57 14.01
C GLU A 21 -0.82 -17.46 13.35
N VAL A 22 -0.08 -17.78 12.29
CA VAL A 22 0.68 -16.83 11.48
C VAL A 22 -0.24 -15.77 10.86
N PHE A 23 -1.39 -16.17 10.32
CA PHE A 23 -2.38 -15.25 9.75
C PHE A 23 -3.02 -14.37 10.82
N GLN A 24 -3.38 -14.90 11.97
CA GLN A 24 -3.91 -14.09 13.08
C GLN A 24 -2.87 -13.08 13.59
N VAL A 25 -1.61 -13.49 13.73
CA VAL A 25 -0.49 -12.61 14.11
C VAL A 25 -0.33 -11.48 13.09
N MET A 26 -0.29 -11.78 11.79
CA MET A 26 -0.14 -10.76 10.74
C MET A 26 -1.29 -9.74 10.75
N ASN A 27 -2.52 -10.20 10.96
CA ASN A 27 -3.68 -9.31 10.92
C ASN A 27 -3.85 -8.45 12.17
N ASN A 28 -3.48 -9.01 13.34
CA ASN A 28 -3.47 -8.31 14.62
C ASN A 28 -2.19 -7.51 14.83
N PHE A 29 -1.18 -7.68 13.96
CA PHE A 29 0.09 -6.95 14.06
C PHE A 29 -0.18 -5.44 14.03
N PRO A 30 0.40 -4.68 14.97
CA PRO A 30 0.07 -3.28 15.11
C PRO A 30 0.43 -2.50 13.84
N GLN A 31 -0.44 -1.56 13.46
CA GLN A 31 -0.20 -0.67 12.31
C GLN A 31 1.11 0.11 12.46
N TYR A 32 1.50 0.38 13.71
CA TYR A 32 2.69 1.11 14.09
C TYR A 32 3.60 0.23 14.95
N PRO A 33 4.93 0.27 14.75
CA PRO A 33 5.65 1.04 13.72
C PRO A 33 5.75 0.33 12.37
N PHE A 34 5.53 -0.99 12.33
CA PHE A 34 5.92 -1.83 11.19
C PHE A 34 5.23 -1.47 9.86
N PHE A 35 3.90 -1.53 9.79
CA PHE A 35 3.20 -1.26 8.51
C PHE A 35 3.31 0.19 8.06
N PHE A 36 3.45 1.12 9.00
CA PHE A 36 3.81 2.49 8.67
C PHE A 36 5.21 2.57 8.04
N LEU A 37 6.21 1.90 8.61
CA LEU A 37 7.56 1.87 8.05
C LEU A 37 7.57 1.27 6.63
N ILE A 38 6.82 0.18 6.41
CA ILE A 38 6.66 -0.43 5.07
C ILE A 38 6.06 0.57 4.07
N GLU A 39 5.03 1.30 4.46
CA GLU A 39 4.39 2.30 3.59
C GLU A 39 5.31 3.48 3.25
N VAL A 40 6.07 3.96 4.24
CA VAL A 40 7.06 5.03 4.03
C VAL A 40 8.16 4.54 3.09
N LEU A 41 8.72 3.35 3.35
CA LEU A 41 9.74 2.74 2.50
C LEU A 41 9.23 2.57 1.07
N TRP A 42 8.02 2.04 0.89
CA TRP A 42 7.41 1.84 -0.42
C TRP A 42 7.21 3.16 -1.18
N SER A 43 6.67 4.18 -0.50
CA SER A 43 6.42 5.49 -1.10
C SER A 43 7.73 6.19 -1.50
N CYS A 44 8.72 6.21 -0.60
CA CYS A 44 10.04 6.77 -0.88
C CYS A 44 10.75 6.00 -2.00
N HIS A 45 10.66 4.67 -2.00
CA HIS A 45 11.25 3.82 -3.03
C HIS A 45 10.68 4.14 -4.41
N GLY A 46 9.35 4.24 -4.54
CA GLY A 46 8.68 4.58 -5.80
C GLY A 46 9.16 5.92 -6.35
N VAL A 47 9.19 6.97 -5.53
CA VAL A 47 9.66 8.31 -5.93
C VAL A 47 11.15 8.29 -6.29
N LYS A 48 12.00 7.64 -5.49
CA LYS A 48 13.44 7.54 -5.73
C LYS A 48 13.73 6.78 -7.03
N LYS A 49 13.02 5.69 -7.31
CA LYS A 49 13.14 4.92 -8.56
C LYS A 49 12.78 5.79 -9.78
N SER A 50 11.75 6.64 -9.66
CA SER A 50 11.35 7.55 -10.74
C SER A 50 12.44 8.56 -11.10
N ILE A 51 13.29 8.98 -10.16
CA ILE A 51 14.39 9.94 -10.44
C ILE A 51 15.75 9.26 -10.72
N SER A 52 16.02 8.07 -10.16
CA SER A 52 17.32 7.39 -10.31
C SER A 52 17.61 6.92 -11.74
N THR A 53 16.57 6.82 -12.57
CA THR A 53 16.67 6.47 -13.99
C THR A 53 17.16 7.63 -14.88
N LYS A 54 17.42 8.81 -14.32
CA LYS A 54 17.94 9.99 -15.03
C LYS A 54 19.36 10.31 -14.54
N LYS A 55 20.37 10.03 -15.36
CA LYS A 55 21.66 10.73 -15.25
C LYS A 55 21.48 12.11 -15.88
N SER A 56 21.47 13.17 -15.09
CA SER A 56 21.59 14.53 -15.61
C SER A 56 23.01 15.01 -15.34
N GLU A 57 23.84 15.03 -16.37
CA GLU A 57 25.24 15.46 -16.29
C GLU A 57 25.39 16.98 -16.06
N ASN A 58 24.30 17.76 -16.21
CA ASN A 58 24.32 19.23 -16.15
C ASN A 58 23.29 19.87 -15.18
N ASP A 59 22.75 19.14 -14.21
CA ASP A 59 21.81 19.75 -13.25
C ASP A 59 22.54 20.64 -12.24
N SER A 60 22.18 21.93 -12.22
CA SER A 60 22.64 22.90 -11.22
C SER A 60 22.31 22.44 -9.80
N MET A 61 23.11 22.86 -8.81
CA MET A 61 22.87 22.52 -7.39
C MET A 61 21.48 22.93 -6.92
N LEU A 62 20.99 24.10 -7.36
CA LEU A 62 19.65 24.60 -7.04
C LEU A 62 18.55 23.68 -7.59
N ASN A 63 18.68 23.18 -8.82
CA ASN A 63 17.72 22.23 -9.38
C ASN A 63 17.70 20.91 -8.61
N ARG A 64 18.86 20.44 -8.13
CA ARG A 64 18.94 19.24 -7.29
C ARG A 64 18.24 19.44 -5.94
N ILE A 65 18.44 20.60 -5.29
CA ILE A 65 17.76 20.92 -4.03
C ILE A 65 16.25 20.99 -4.23
N LEU A 66 15.78 21.69 -5.27
CA LEU A 66 14.36 21.78 -5.59
C LEU A 66 13.77 20.39 -5.88
N GLN A 67 14.47 19.55 -6.62
CA GLN A 67 14.03 18.18 -6.89
C GLN A 67 13.90 17.37 -5.60
N LEU A 68 14.85 17.47 -4.67
CA LEU A 68 14.77 16.80 -3.37
C LEU A 68 13.54 17.30 -2.58
N ILE A 69 13.33 18.61 -2.49
CA ILE A 69 12.16 19.19 -1.81
C ILE A 69 10.85 18.67 -2.43
N LEU A 70 10.74 18.64 -3.75
CA LEU A 70 9.55 18.11 -4.41
C LEU A 70 9.37 16.60 -4.16
N CYS A 71 10.45 15.82 -4.20
CA CYS A 71 10.41 14.39 -3.88
C CYS A 71 9.98 14.15 -2.42
N PHE A 72 10.42 15.00 -1.49
CA PHE A 72 10.01 14.97 -0.08
C PHE A 72 8.50 15.22 0.03
N LEU A 73 8.00 16.29 -0.58
CA LEU A 73 6.57 16.64 -0.54
C LEU A 73 5.69 15.55 -1.16
N VAL A 74 6.09 15.01 -2.31
CA VAL A 74 5.35 13.92 -2.96
C VAL A 74 5.34 12.66 -2.10
N SER A 75 6.49 12.25 -1.56
CA SER A 75 6.58 11.08 -0.68
C SER A 75 5.74 11.27 0.60
N LEU A 76 5.71 12.49 1.15
CA LEU A 76 4.90 12.86 2.31
C LEU A 76 3.41 12.72 2.01
N VAL A 77 2.95 13.28 0.87
CA VAL A 77 1.55 13.18 0.44
C VAL A 77 1.16 11.72 0.17
N MET A 78 2.00 10.95 -0.52
CA MET A 78 1.78 9.52 -0.76
C MET A 78 1.64 8.71 0.53
N THR A 79 2.38 9.07 1.58
CA THR A 79 2.37 8.36 2.87
C THR A 79 1.15 8.73 3.72
N PHE A 80 0.83 10.02 3.83
CA PHE A 80 -0.13 10.50 4.84
C PHE A 80 -1.50 10.85 4.28
N ALA A 81 -1.59 11.44 3.09
CA ALA A 81 -2.81 12.13 2.68
C ALA A 81 -4.02 11.19 2.51
N GLY A 82 -3.84 9.95 2.02
CA GLY A 82 -4.94 8.99 1.96
C GLY A 82 -5.48 8.60 3.36
N ARG A 83 -4.60 8.53 4.36
CA ARG A 83 -4.99 8.20 5.74
C ARG A 83 -5.63 9.39 6.45
N GLU A 84 -5.12 10.60 6.22
CA GLU A 84 -5.73 11.83 6.73
C GLU A 84 -7.10 12.07 6.09
N LEU A 85 -7.22 11.87 4.78
CA LEU A 85 -8.49 11.99 4.05
C LEU A 85 -9.52 10.97 4.57
N SER A 86 -9.12 9.71 4.78
CA SER A 86 -10.03 8.72 5.36
C SER A 86 -10.38 9.03 6.83
N ALA A 87 -9.45 9.53 7.64
CA ALA A 87 -9.76 9.95 9.00
C ALA A 87 -10.76 11.12 9.03
N GLN A 88 -10.56 12.12 8.17
CA GLN A 88 -11.48 13.25 8.04
C GLN A 88 -12.86 12.80 7.57
N VAL A 89 -12.92 12.00 6.50
CA VAL A 89 -14.18 11.49 5.94
C VAL A 89 -14.94 10.65 6.95
N PHE A 90 -14.27 9.84 7.78
CA PHE A 90 -14.90 8.94 8.76
C PHE A 90 -14.95 9.49 10.20
N HIS A 91 -14.70 10.80 10.39
CA HIS A 91 -14.63 11.46 11.70
C HIS A 91 -13.77 10.69 12.72
N LYS A 92 -12.63 10.16 12.28
CA LYS A 92 -11.62 9.54 13.14
C LYS A 92 -10.51 10.52 13.45
N THR A 93 -9.81 10.27 14.54
CA THR A 93 -8.62 11.05 14.89
C THR A 93 -7.58 10.93 13.79
N SER A 94 -7.01 12.06 13.38
CA SER A 94 -5.89 12.13 12.44
C SER A 94 -4.74 11.22 12.90
N PRO A 95 -4.20 10.36 12.01
CA PRO A 95 -2.99 9.59 12.29
C PRO A 95 -1.81 10.46 12.73
N ILE A 96 -1.58 11.61 12.09
CA ILE A 96 -0.51 12.53 12.46
C ILE A 96 -0.78 13.16 13.83
N SER A 97 -1.99 13.67 14.06
CA SER A 97 -2.31 14.31 15.35
C SER A 97 -2.29 13.33 16.51
N SER A 98 -2.72 12.08 16.30
CA SER A 98 -2.68 11.04 17.34
C SER A 98 -1.27 10.51 17.61
N LYS A 99 -0.38 10.53 16.62
CA LYS A 99 1.00 10.04 16.74
C LYS A 99 1.98 10.97 16.00
N PRO A 100 2.36 12.11 16.58
CA PRO A 100 3.29 13.06 15.94
C PRO A 100 4.65 12.45 15.58
N ILE A 101 5.08 11.40 16.30
CA ILE A 101 6.32 10.65 16.05
C ILE A 101 6.42 10.04 14.64
N LEU A 102 5.29 9.91 13.92
CA LEU A 102 5.28 9.44 12.53
C LEU A 102 6.06 10.37 11.60
N ILE A 103 6.06 11.69 11.86
CA ILE A 103 6.76 12.67 11.01
C ILE A 103 8.29 12.51 11.12
N PRO A 104 8.91 12.48 12.32
CA PRO A 104 10.33 12.16 12.45
C PRO A 104 10.74 10.83 11.80
N ILE A 105 9.93 9.77 11.94
CA ILE A 105 10.21 8.48 11.30
C ILE A 105 10.19 8.61 9.78
N PHE A 106 9.18 9.28 9.22
CA PHE A 106 9.12 9.58 7.79
C PHE A 106 10.36 10.34 7.32
N CYS A 107 10.72 11.43 8.01
CA CYS A 107 11.90 12.24 7.68
C CYS A 107 13.19 11.41 7.73
N GLY A 108 13.34 10.54 8.73
CA GLY A 108 14.48 9.63 8.86
C GLY A 108 14.59 8.68 7.67
N VAL A 109 13.51 7.98 7.32
CA VAL A 109 13.51 7.06 6.17
C VAL A 109 13.76 7.80 4.86
N TYR A 110 13.14 8.97 4.68
CA TYR A 110 13.37 9.81 3.51
C TYR A 110 14.85 10.19 3.38
N ALA A 111 15.46 10.69 4.47
CA ALA A 111 16.87 11.05 4.50
C ALA A 111 17.76 9.84 4.17
N LEU A 112 17.48 8.66 4.73
CA LEU A 112 18.21 7.43 4.42
C LEU A 112 18.09 7.08 2.92
N MET A 113 16.90 7.17 2.34
CA MET A 113 16.65 6.81 0.94
C MET A 113 17.25 7.80 -0.07
N PHE A 114 17.24 9.09 0.24
CA PHE A 114 17.61 10.14 -0.72
C PHE A 114 18.99 10.76 -0.50
N LEU A 115 19.48 10.81 0.75
CA LEU A 115 20.69 11.55 1.13
C LEU A 115 21.88 10.65 1.50
N THR A 116 21.69 9.34 1.61
CA THR A 116 22.81 8.43 1.93
C THR A 116 23.80 8.38 0.76
N PRO A 117 25.12 8.49 1.04
CA PRO A 117 26.14 8.35 0.01
C PRO A 117 26.04 7.00 -0.72
N TYR A 118 26.39 7.02 -2.01
CA TYR A 118 26.39 5.85 -2.91
C TYR A 118 25.04 5.12 -3.05
N ASP A 119 23.93 5.76 -2.64
CA ASP A 119 22.58 5.21 -2.68
C ASP A 119 22.45 3.84 -1.98
N ILE A 120 23.24 3.60 -0.91
CA ILE A 120 23.31 2.30 -0.23
C ILE A 120 21.93 1.84 0.25
N PHE A 121 21.18 2.69 0.95
CA PHE A 121 19.84 2.34 1.42
C PHE A 121 18.86 2.09 0.28
N PHE A 122 18.94 2.85 -0.80
CA PHE A 122 18.08 2.62 -1.97
C PHE A 122 18.41 1.27 -2.63
N LYS A 123 19.68 0.87 -2.72
CA LYS A 123 20.09 -0.46 -3.22
C LYS A 123 19.60 -1.58 -2.31
N ILE A 124 19.70 -1.43 -0.98
CA ILE A 124 19.17 -2.39 -0.01
C ILE A 124 17.65 -2.50 -0.16
N SER A 125 16.94 -1.37 -0.23
CA SER A 125 15.49 -1.34 -0.47
C SER A 125 15.12 -2.01 -1.80
N SER A 126 15.94 -1.81 -2.85
CA SER A 126 15.77 -2.45 -4.16
C SER A 126 16.08 -3.94 -4.14
N LEU A 127 16.87 -4.46 -3.20
CA LEU A 127 17.06 -5.90 -3.00
C LEU A 127 15.86 -6.50 -2.25
N LEU A 128 15.31 -5.76 -1.30
CA LEU A 128 14.19 -6.18 -0.44
C LEU A 128 12.81 -5.78 -0.99
N TYR A 129 12.74 -5.33 -2.24
CA TYR A 129 11.53 -4.75 -2.82
C TYR A 129 10.36 -5.75 -2.82
N TYR A 130 10.64 -7.04 -3.05
CA TYR A 130 9.62 -8.08 -3.09
C TYR A 130 8.92 -8.21 -1.74
N PHE A 131 9.69 -8.30 -0.64
CA PHE A 131 9.13 -8.34 0.71
C PHE A 131 8.38 -7.06 1.06
N THR A 132 8.93 -5.90 0.68
CA THR A 132 8.29 -4.61 0.92
C THR A 132 6.94 -4.52 0.20
N ALA A 133 6.87 -4.98 -1.04
CA ALA A 133 5.64 -5.05 -1.83
C ALA A 133 4.60 -5.98 -1.20
N LEU A 134 5.01 -7.17 -0.73
CA LEU A 134 4.14 -8.12 -0.04
C LEU A 134 3.48 -7.50 1.20
N PHE A 135 4.29 -6.95 2.10
CA PHE A 135 3.76 -6.31 3.30
C PHE A 135 2.93 -5.08 2.98
N GLN A 136 3.26 -4.35 1.92
CA GLN A 136 2.47 -3.22 1.47
C GLN A 136 1.10 -3.65 0.93
N GLY A 137 1.02 -4.75 0.17
CA GLY A 137 -0.26 -5.29 -0.28
C GLY A 137 -1.14 -5.75 0.89
N ILE A 138 -0.56 -6.38 1.91
CA ILE A 138 -1.27 -6.69 3.17
C ILE A 138 -1.78 -5.40 3.82
N ASN A 139 -0.94 -4.37 3.91
CA ASN A 139 -1.32 -3.09 4.50
C ASN A 139 -2.49 -2.41 3.75
N GLU A 140 -2.43 -2.40 2.42
CA GLU A 140 -3.48 -1.88 1.54
C GLU A 140 -4.81 -2.58 1.80
N MET A 141 -4.79 -3.91 1.85
CA MET A 141 -5.98 -4.72 2.13
C MET A 141 -6.57 -4.42 3.51
N ARG A 142 -5.73 -4.24 4.54
CA ARG A 142 -6.16 -3.84 5.90
C ARG A 142 -6.81 -2.46 5.92
N ILE A 143 -6.25 -1.49 5.19
CA ILE A 143 -6.81 -0.14 5.06
C ILE A 143 -8.17 -0.20 4.36
N PHE A 144 -8.27 -0.95 3.25
CA PHE A 144 -9.53 -1.14 2.53
C PHE A 144 -10.64 -1.69 3.43
N LEU A 145 -10.37 -2.79 4.12
CA LEU A 145 -11.36 -3.44 4.99
C LEU A 145 -11.83 -2.52 6.12
N ARG A 146 -10.91 -1.73 6.68
CA ARG A 146 -11.24 -0.77 7.72
C ARG A 146 -12.16 0.34 7.20
N ILE A 147 -11.95 0.81 5.97
CA ILE A 147 -12.84 1.77 5.30
C ILE A 147 -14.22 1.15 5.07
N ILE A 148 -14.28 -0.11 4.61
CA ILE A 148 -15.55 -0.83 4.46
C ILE A 148 -16.27 -0.95 5.81
N GLU A 149 -15.58 -1.30 6.88
CA GLU A 149 -16.16 -1.38 8.23
C GLU A 149 -16.69 -0.03 8.70
N TRP A 150 -15.91 1.04 8.53
CA TRP A 150 -16.32 2.39 8.92
C TRP A 150 -17.54 2.89 8.15
N SER A 151 -17.61 2.60 6.85
CA SER A 151 -18.76 2.96 6.01
C SER A 151 -20.08 2.25 6.38
N LYS A 152 -19.99 1.13 7.11
CA LYS A 152 -21.16 0.35 7.55
C LYS A 152 -21.74 0.81 8.90
N LYS A 153 -21.05 1.68 9.64
CA LYS A 153 -21.53 2.16 10.94
C LYS A 153 -22.70 3.12 10.74
N LYS A 154 -23.80 2.89 11.47
CA LYS A 154 -25.10 3.56 11.29
C LYS A 154 -25.06 5.10 11.44
N ASP A 155 -24.05 5.63 12.11
CA ASP A 155 -23.93 7.06 12.40
C ASP A 155 -23.36 7.88 11.22
N PHE A 156 -23.10 7.25 10.07
CA PHE A 156 -22.55 7.92 8.90
C PHE A 156 -23.64 8.34 7.92
N ILE A 157 -23.63 9.63 7.50
CA ILE A 157 -24.52 10.18 6.46
C ILE A 157 -24.47 9.35 5.17
N TYR A 158 -23.35 8.65 4.95
CA TYR A 158 -23.10 7.73 3.84
C TYR A 158 -23.15 6.26 4.28
N THR A 159 -24.23 5.81 4.94
CA THR A 159 -24.54 4.37 5.14
C THR A 159 -24.89 3.66 3.83
N ASN A 160 -24.06 3.85 2.80
CA ASN A 160 -24.16 3.17 1.53
C ASN A 160 -22.89 2.36 1.34
N THR A 161 -23.02 1.03 1.38
CA THR A 161 -21.90 0.10 1.21
C THR A 161 -21.12 0.35 -0.09
N SER A 162 -21.79 0.89 -1.12
CA SER A 162 -21.16 1.29 -2.38
C SER A 162 -20.20 2.47 -2.22
N PHE A 163 -20.52 3.45 -1.36
CA PHE A 163 -19.60 4.57 -1.07
C PHE A 163 -18.31 4.05 -0.43
N GLY A 164 -18.42 3.18 0.58
CA GLY A 164 -17.27 2.56 1.22
C GLY A 164 -16.39 1.79 0.24
N LEU A 165 -16.98 1.09 -0.72
CA LEU A 165 -16.26 0.37 -1.78
C LEU A 165 -15.45 1.33 -2.66
N TYR A 166 -16.10 2.32 -3.26
CA TYR A 166 -15.42 3.25 -4.18
C TYR A 166 -14.36 4.07 -3.46
N PHE A 167 -14.68 4.57 -2.27
CA PHE A 167 -13.74 5.33 -1.45
C PHE A 167 -12.59 4.45 -0.97
N GLY A 168 -12.84 3.21 -0.57
CA GLY A 168 -11.81 2.25 -0.17
C GLY A 168 -10.80 1.97 -1.29
N ILE A 169 -11.28 1.74 -2.52
CA ILE A 169 -10.42 1.57 -3.70
C ILE A 169 -9.60 2.83 -3.93
N LEU A 170 -10.23 4.01 -3.90
CA LEU A 170 -9.53 5.29 -4.07
C LEU A 170 -8.39 5.46 -3.05
N ILE A 171 -8.63 5.17 -1.77
CA ILE A 171 -7.62 5.35 -0.72
C ILE A 171 -6.46 4.36 -0.87
N VAL A 172 -6.72 3.11 -1.23
CA VAL A 172 -5.66 2.12 -1.49
C VAL A 172 -4.76 2.58 -2.65
N GLU A 173 -5.39 3.08 -3.71
CA GLU A 173 -4.70 3.53 -4.92
C GLU A 173 -4.10 4.93 -4.82
N PHE A 174 -4.43 5.68 -3.76
CA PHE A 174 -4.15 7.11 -3.63
C PHE A 174 -2.67 7.44 -3.87
N LYS A 175 -1.75 6.65 -3.31
CA LYS A 175 -0.30 6.85 -3.50
C LYS A 175 0.14 6.66 -4.96
N TYR A 176 -0.43 5.69 -5.69
CA TYR A 176 -0.09 5.46 -7.09
C TYR A 176 -0.64 6.60 -7.97
N ILE A 177 -1.83 7.10 -7.64
CA ILE A 177 -2.44 8.27 -8.29
C ILE A 177 -1.59 9.51 -8.04
N VAL A 178 -1.20 9.79 -6.79
CA VAL A 178 -0.35 10.94 -6.45
C VAL A 178 0.97 10.87 -7.18
N GLU A 179 1.65 9.72 -7.18
CA GLU A 179 2.91 9.58 -7.90
C GLU A 179 2.72 9.85 -9.40
N LEU A 180 1.70 9.24 -10.02
CA LEU A 180 1.44 9.37 -11.45
C LEU A 180 1.16 10.83 -11.86
N CYS A 181 0.37 11.55 -11.06
CA CYS A 181 0.04 12.95 -11.28
C CYS A 181 1.23 13.88 -11.00
N MET A 182 1.98 13.62 -9.92
CA MET A 182 3.02 14.54 -9.45
C MET A 182 4.39 14.30 -10.09
N ARG A 183 4.61 13.16 -10.75
CA ARG A 183 5.87 12.75 -11.38
C ARG A 183 6.51 13.82 -12.26
N LYS A 184 5.69 14.48 -13.08
CA LYS A 184 6.18 15.49 -14.03
C LYS A 184 6.84 16.67 -13.32
N PHE A 185 6.37 17.03 -12.13
CA PHE A 185 6.86 18.20 -11.40
C PHE A 185 8.27 18.01 -10.83
N TYR A 186 8.65 16.79 -10.47
CA TYR A 186 10.01 16.48 -9.99
C TYR A 186 10.89 15.82 -11.06
N HIS A 187 10.49 15.94 -12.34
CA HIS A 187 11.18 15.36 -13.50
C HIS A 187 11.42 13.84 -13.40
N GLY A 188 10.52 13.11 -12.74
CA GLY A 188 10.58 11.65 -12.67
C GLY A 188 10.24 10.99 -14.00
N LYS A 189 10.86 9.85 -14.30
CA LYS A 189 10.47 8.98 -15.42
C LYS A 189 9.38 8.01 -15.01
N ARG A 190 8.68 7.48 -16.01
CA ARG A 190 7.69 6.44 -15.81
C ARG A 190 8.36 5.19 -15.25
N THR A 191 7.80 4.64 -14.16
CA THR A 191 8.18 3.34 -13.62
C THR A 191 7.03 2.35 -13.80
N SER A 192 7.35 1.06 -13.86
CA SER A 192 6.34 -0.01 -13.84
C SER A 192 5.43 0.01 -12.61
N ILE A 193 5.94 0.48 -11.47
CA ILE A 193 5.27 0.47 -10.15
C ILE A 193 3.99 1.32 -10.17
N THR A 194 4.04 2.43 -10.88
CA THR A 194 3.04 3.50 -10.82
C THR A 194 2.59 3.80 -12.25
N THR A 195 1.77 2.88 -12.75
CA THR A 195 1.12 2.96 -14.05
C THR A 195 -0.39 2.88 -13.89
N PHE A 196 -1.12 3.45 -14.85
CA PHE A 196 -2.58 3.30 -14.91
C PHE A 196 -3.02 1.83 -14.90
N TRP A 197 -2.25 0.95 -15.57
CA TRP A 197 -2.54 -0.47 -15.60
C TRP A 197 -2.41 -1.14 -14.22
N GLN A 198 -1.40 -0.76 -13.43
CA GLN A 198 -1.23 -1.26 -12.07
C GLN A 198 -2.40 -0.82 -11.17
N ILE A 199 -2.81 0.45 -11.27
CA ILE A 199 -3.95 0.99 -10.54
C ILE A 199 -5.23 0.20 -10.87
N THR A 200 -5.51 -0.02 -12.16
CA THR A 200 -6.68 -0.78 -12.60
C THR A 200 -6.64 -2.23 -12.12
N LYS A 201 -5.48 -2.89 -12.16
CA LYS A 201 -5.31 -4.26 -11.66
C LYS A 201 -5.60 -4.36 -10.16
N ASN A 202 -4.99 -3.50 -9.35
CA ASN A 202 -5.19 -3.50 -7.91
C ASN A 202 -6.64 -3.18 -7.55
N ALA A 203 -7.25 -2.19 -8.22
CA ALA A 203 -8.66 -1.86 -8.07
C ALA A 203 -9.57 -3.06 -8.40
N LEU A 204 -9.31 -3.77 -9.51
CA LEU A 204 -10.07 -4.95 -9.90
C LEU A 204 -9.97 -6.07 -8.86
N ILE A 205 -8.77 -6.30 -8.33
CA ILE A 205 -8.51 -7.30 -7.28
C ILE A 205 -9.32 -6.98 -6.04
N VAL A 206 -9.20 -5.76 -5.51
CA VAL A 206 -9.95 -5.30 -4.34
C VAL A 206 -11.47 -5.40 -4.58
N PHE A 207 -11.92 -5.05 -5.78
CA PHE A 207 -13.33 -5.14 -6.17
C PHE A 207 -13.83 -6.60 -6.24
N THR A 208 -13.10 -7.49 -6.89
CA THR A 208 -13.42 -8.92 -6.97
C THR A 208 -13.44 -9.56 -5.59
N TYR A 209 -12.48 -9.20 -4.74
CA TYR A 209 -12.46 -9.62 -3.34
C TYR A 209 -13.72 -9.19 -2.59
N TYR A 210 -14.11 -7.92 -2.75
CA TYR A 210 -15.31 -7.40 -2.12
C TYR A 210 -16.57 -8.15 -2.56
N ILE A 211 -16.69 -8.46 -3.86
CA ILE A 211 -17.80 -9.30 -4.37
C ILE A 211 -17.76 -10.69 -3.75
N ALA A 212 -16.59 -11.35 -3.79
CA ALA A 212 -16.42 -12.71 -3.29
C ALA A 212 -16.80 -12.86 -1.81
N ILE A 213 -16.56 -11.82 -1.01
CA ILE A 213 -16.92 -11.84 0.41
C ILE A 213 -18.39 -11.51 0.66
N ASN A 214 -18.94 -10.51 -0.01
CA ASN A 214 -20.33 -10.10 0.29
C ASN A 214 -21.38 -10.95 -0.42
N TYR A 215 -21.04 -11.57 -1.56
CA TYR A 215 -21.98 -12.32 -2.40
C TYR A 215 -21.55 -13.77 -2.70
N GLY A 216 -20.32 -14.16 -2.36
CA GLY A 216 -19.83 -15.53 -2.58
C GLY A 216 -20.05 -16.46 -1.39
N GLU A 217 -19.85 -17.76 -1.63
CA GLU A 217 -19.88 -18.83 -0.61
C GLU A 217 -18.68 -18.82 0.35
N ILE A 218 -17.80 -17.80 0.30
CA ILE A 218 -16.74 -17.62 1.30
C ILE A 218 -17.42 -17.29 2.63
N SER A 219 -17.77 -18.37 3.34
CA SER A 219 -18.72 -18.38 4.43
C SER A 219 -18.32 -17.42 5.55
N LYS A 220 -19.32 -16.97 6.31
CA LYS A 220 -19.11 -16.24 7.57
C LYS A 220 -18.13 -16.96 8.51
N GLU A 221 -18.01 -18.28 8.40
CA GLU A 221 -17.11 -19.13 9.19
C GLU A 221 -15.62 -18.92 8.88
N ASN A 222 -15.24 -18.70 7.61
CA ASN A 222 -13.85 -18.41 7.24
C ASN A 222 -13.44 -16.94 7.47
N ARG A 223 -14.40 -16.04 7.71
CA ARG A 223 -14.11 -14.63 8.05
C ARG A 223 -13.47 -14.49 9.43
N ASN A 224 -13.81 -15.35 10.39
CA ASN A 224 -13.21 -15.30 11.73
C ASN A 224 -11.69 -15.51 11.70
N LEU A 225 -11.19 -16.23 10.70
CA LEU A 225 -9.75 -16.51 10.54
C LEU A 225 -9.01 -15.45 9.73
N LYS A 226 -9.73 -14.54 9.06
CA LYS A 226 -9.18 -13.48 8.21
C LYS A 226 -8.14 -13.92 7.14
N ILE A 227 -8.04 -15.22 6.86
CA ILE A 227 -7.12 -15.81 5.88
C ILE A 227 -7.33 -15.23 4.47
N PRO A 228 -8.58 -15.07 3.97
CA PRO A 228 -8.79 -14.50 2.64
C PRO A 228 -8.25 -13.07 2.50
N GLU A 229 -8.28 -12.28 3.58
CA GLU A 229 -7.74 -10.91 3.60
C GLU A 229 -6.23 -10.94 3.35
N ILE A 230 -5.51 -11.82 4.04
CA ILE A 230 -4.05 -11.86 3.94
C ILE A 230 -3.61 -12.46 2.61
N LEU A 231 -4.27 -13.53 2.15
CA LEU A 231 -4.00 -14.09 0.83
C LEU A 231 -4.22 -13.04 -0.27
N MET A 232 -5.25 -12.21 -0.14
CA MET A 232 -5.49 -11.14 -1.10
C MET A 232 -4.46 -10.02 -1.02
N GLY A 233 -4.09 -9.61 0.19
CA GLY A 233 -3.00 -8.66 0.39
C GLY A 233 -1.66 -9.16 -0.15
N LEU A 234 -1.35 -10.45 0.04
CA LEU A 234 -0.18 -11.09 -0.57
C LEU A 234 -0.27 -11.09 -2.10
N ALA A 235 -1.43 -11.45 -2.68
CA ALA A 235 -1.62 -11.42 -4.12
C ALA A 235 -1.41 -10.02 -4.71
N MET A 236 -1.97 -8.98 -4.08
CA MET A 236 -1.71 -7.57 -4.43
C MET A 236 -0.21 -7.26 -4.38
N GLY A 237 0.46 -7.67 -3.29
CA GLY A 237 1.88 -7.44 -3.12
C GLY A 237 2.75 -8.15 -4.16
N ILE A 238 2.42 -9.40 -4.52
CA ILE A 238 3.11 -10.15 -5.59
C ILE A 238 2.95 -9.42 -6.91
N LEU A 239 1.76 -8.91 -7.22
CA LEU A 239 1.52 -8.20 -8.47
C LEU A 239 2.25 -6.86 -8.52
N ASN A 240 2.22 -6.10 -7.42
CA ASN A 240 3.01 -4.88 -7.28
C ASN A 240 4.52 -5.15 -7.43
N ALA A 241 5.02 -6.26 -6.87
CA ALA A 241 6.41 -6.68 -7.03
C ALA A 241 6.73 -7.12 -8.47
N SER A 242 5.80 -7.83 -9.12
CA SER A 242 5.99 -8.33 -10.48
C SER A 242 6.12 -7.19 -11.50
N ALA A 243 5.47 -6.06 -11.25
CA ALA A 243 5.64 -4.86 -12.06
C ALA A 243 7.11 -4.42 -12.06
N ILE A 244 7.78 -4.44 -10.90
CA ILE A 244 9.19 -4.03 -10.75
C ILE A 244 10.13 -4.87 -11.60
N LEU A 245 9.84 -6.16 -11.80
CA LEU A 245 10.63 -7.08 -12.64
C LEU A 245 10.48 -6.82 -14.14
N SER A 246 9.47 -6.06 -14.56
CA SER A 246 9.22 -5.74 -15.96
C SER A 246 9.91 -4.46 -16.45
N ASP A 247 10.57 -3.72 -15.54
CA ASP A 247 11.47 -2.59 -15.84
C ASP A 247 12.91 -3.07 -16.06
#